data_AF-A0A8J5J3F3-F1
#
_entry.id   AF-A0A8J5J3F3-F1
#
_cell.length_a   1.000
_cell.length_b   1.000
_cell.length_c   1.000
_cell.angle_alpha   90.00
_cell.angle_beta   90.00
_cell.angle_gamma   90.00
#
_symmetry.space_group_name_H-M   'P 1'
#
loop_
_entity.id
_entity.type
_entity.pdbx_description
1 polymer ?
#
loop_
_entity_poly.entity_id
_entity_poly.type
_entity_poly.pdbx_seq_one_letter_code
_entity_poly.pdbx_strand_id
1 'polypeptide(L)'
;MATFRVLCLHGFGQDAPKFRNRISSLRRALKSSFDFVFPEAPFLVTSFPNSTPEEQDKIAEAEPTYKWWDFEIDEETGKHTYGRVDEAVEYLAEFVRKEGPFDGIFGFSQGGMMANLLLQRQYLGDPVYKTEQKVDVPSIHFMGKTEAIVSMERGQKLVELYNNSKVFVHPGGHFIPTNKEAKDALGETGENVSQLKWCNFTRDEETGQYLLSRVEEAIEYVANFVKKEGPFDGIFGFSQGGSMASMILQRQVSTSESPFAFRFSIFVSAGAIGDPKYMSDVKVDVPSLHIIGETDAVVDTERSLALKDLFVNPKVFMHPGGHYIPTNKEPKDAFRAFFKELQEADAQ
;
A
#
# COMPACT_ATOMS: atom_id res chain seq x y z
N MET A 1 3.19 -22.02 9.27
CA MET A 1 3.80 -21.46 10.51
C MET A 1 2.69 -20.83 11.33
N ALA A 2 2.86 -20.67 12.63
CA ALA A 2 1.91 -19.91 13.44
C ALA A 2 1.84 -18.46 12.95
N THR A 3 0.63 -17.90 12.87
CA THR A 3 0.38 -16.51 12.46
C THR A 3 0.36 -15.63 13.70
N PHE A 4 1.19 -14.58 13.74
CA PHE A 4 1.18 -13.60 14.81
C PHE A 4 -0.02 -12.65 14.67
N ARG A 5 -0.80 -12.47 15.74
CA ARG A 5 -1.93 -11.55 15.77
C ARG A 5 -1.53 -10.22 16.39
N VAL A 6 -1.76 -9.12 15.69
CA VAL A 6 -1.31 -7.77 16.09
C VAL A 6 -2.50 -6.84 16.26
N LEU A 7 -2.67 -6.30 17.47
CA LEU A 7 -3.64 -5.25 17.77
C LEU A 7 -3.16 -3.90 17.24
N CYS A 8 -3.94 -3.23 16.40
CA CYS A 8 -3.53 -2.03 15.67
C CYS A 8 -4.34 -0.79 16.08
N LEU A 9 -3.71 0.15 16.78
CA LEU A 9 -4.35 1.35 17.32
C LEU A 9 -4.05 2.58 16.46
N HIS A 10 -5.10 3.20 15.90
CA HIS A 10 -4.98 4.40 15.05
C HIS A 10 -4.66 5.68 15.85
N GLY A 11 -4.30 6.77 15.17
CA GLY A 11 -4.04 8.06 15.80
C GLY A 11 -5.32 8.88 16.07
N PHE A 12 -5.17 10.00 16.78
CA PHE A 12 -6.24 10.98 16.96
C PHE A 12 -6.78 11.48 15.61
N GLY A 13 -8.10 11.65 15.50
CA GLY A 13 -8.73 12.16 14.28
C GLY A 13 -8.65 11.16 13.11
N GLN A 14 -8.56 9.87 13.41
CA GLN A 14 -8.56 8.80 12.43
C GLN A 14 -9.67 7.80 12.73
N ASP A 15 -9.86 6.85 11.83
CA ASP A 15 -10.71 5.69 12.03
C ASP A 15 -9.96 4.39 11.66
N ALA A 16 -10.49 3.26 12.10
CA ALA A 16 -9.89 1.95 11.88
C ALA A 16 -9.75 1.60 10.38
N PRO A 17 -10.76 1.80 9.50
CA PRO A 17 -10.63 1.56 8.07
C PRO A 17 -9.52 2.40 7.39
N LYS A 18 -9.45 3.71 7.66
CA LYS A 18 -8.43 4.62 7.11
C LYS A 18 -7.04 4.19 7.57
N PHE A 19 -6.89 3.82 8.85
CA PHE A 19 -5.61 3.35 9.37
C PHE A 19 -5.19 2.01 8.75
N ARG A 20 -6.11 1.04 8.64
CA ARG A 20 -5.89 -0.24 7.95
C ARG A 20 -5.44 -0.06 6.50
N ASN A 21 -5.98 0.93 5.80
CA ASN A 21 -5.61 1.27 4.42
C ASN A 21 -4.24 1.96 4.35
N ARG A 22 -3.92 2.83 5.31
CA ARG A 22 -2.64 3.54 5.40
C ARG A 22 -1.46 2.58 5.50
N ILE A 23 -1.59 1.50 6.27
CA ILE A 23 -0.53 0.48 6.40
C ILE A 23 -0.71 -0.71 5.44
N SER A 24 -1.52 -0.57 4.37
CA SER A 24 -1.83 -1.69 3.47
C SER A 24 -0.60 -2.35 2.85
N SER A 25 0.46 -1.59 2.53
CA SER A 25 1.72 -2.12 2.02
C SER A 25 2.43 -3.02 3.04
N LEU A 26 2.50 -2.59 4.30
CA LEU A 26 3.05 -3.40 5.39
C LEU A 26 2.24 -4.68 5.58
N ARG A 27 0.90 -4.57 5.61
CA ARG A 27 0.03 -5.75 5.75
C ARG A 27 0.19 -6.74 4.61
N ARG A 28 0.32 -6.26 3.37
CA ARG A 28 0.57 -7.13 2.21
C ARG A 28 1.92 -7.84 2.30
N ALA A 29 2.97 -7.13 2.73
CA ALA A 29 4.30 -7.69 2.88
C ALA A 29 4.38 -8.78 3.96
N LEU A 30 3.55 -8.67 5.01
CA LEU A 30 3.56 -9.57 6.17
C LEU A 30 2.41 -10.58 6.18
N LYS A 31 1.58 -10.62 5.12
CA LYS A 31 0.33 -11.40 5.07
C LYS A 31 0.47 -12.90 5.37
N SER A 32 1.64 -13.48 5.12
CA SER A 32 1.87 -14.92 5.32
C SER A 32 2.09 -15.30 6.78
N SER A 33 2.40 -14.33 7.64
CA SER A 33 2.86 -14.58 9.01
C SER A 33 2.18 -13.69 10.05
N PHE A 34 1.42 -12.67 9.63
CA PHE A 34 0.77 -11.72 10.51
C PHE A 34 -0.71 -11.51 10.17
N ASP A 35 -1.54 -11.51 11.20
CA ASP A 35 -2.93 -11.06 11.18
C ASP A 35 -3.03 -9.72 11.93
N PHE A 36 -3.60 -8.70 11.30
CA PHE A 36 -3.68 -7.36 11.86
C PHE A 36 -5.14 -7.01 12.15
N VAL A 37 -5.44 -6.69 13.42
CA VAL A 37 -6.80 -6.42 13.90
C VAL A 37 -6.91 -4.96 14.35
N PHE A 38 -7.93 -4.26 13.87
CA PHE A 38 -8.07 -2.80 13.98
C PHE A 38 -9.34 -2.44 14.77
N PRO A 39 -9.27 -2.24 16.09
CA PRO A 39 -10.37 -1.64 16.84
C PRO A 39 -10.56 -0.16 16.45
N GLU A 40 -11.82 0.28 16.49
CA GLU A 40 -12.19 1.69 16.42
C GLU A 40 -12.10 2.31 17.82
N ALA A 41 -11.58 3.54 17.93
CA ALA A 41 -11.53 4.22 19.24
C ALA A 41 -12.94 4.63 19.70
N PRO A 42 -13.22 4.60 21.01
CA PRO A 42 -14.60 4.70 21.52
C PRO A 42 -15.20 6.11 21.50
N PHE A 43 -14.41 7.15 21.24
CA PHE A 43 -14.86 8.55 21.35
C PHE A 43 -14.74 9.28 20.03
N LEU A 44 -15.79 10.00 19.64
CA LEU A 44 -15.77 10.90 18.49
C LEU A 44 -14.93 12.14 18.78
N VAL A 45 -14.19 12.61 17.79
CA VAL A 45 -13.57 13.93 17.81
C VAL A 45 -14.67 14.97 17.59
N THR A 46 -14.94 15.75 18.63
CA THR A 46 -15.89 16.88 18.60
C THR A 46 -15.19 18.23 18.69
N SER A 47 -13.91 18.23 19.07
CA SER A 47 -13.10 19.42 19.28
C SER A 47 -11.61 19.06 19.18
N PHE A 48 -10.80 20.07 18.87
CA PHE A 48 -9.36 20.07 19.12
C PHE A 48 -9.07 20.91 20.39
N PRO A 49 -7.91 20.74 21.03
CA PRO A 49 -7.49 21.64 22.09
C PRO A 49 -7.59 23.09 21.63
N ASN A 50 -8.20 23.93 22.47
CA ASN A 50 -8.38 25.37 22.23
C ASN A 50 -9.21 25.72 20.97
N SER A 51 -9.98 24.76 20.42
CA SER A 51 -10.82 25.03 19.24
C SER A 51 -11.99 25.97 19.55
N THR A 52 -12.24 26.93 18.65
CA THR A 52 -13.36 27.86 18.77
C THR A 52 -14.70 27.17 18.49
N PRO A 53 -15.84 27.74 18.91
CA PRO A 53 -17.16 27.19 18.55
C PRO A 53 -17.35 26.99 17.04
N GLU A 54 -16.86 27.91 16.20
CA GLU A 54 -16.97 27.75 14.74
C GLU A 54 -16.11 26.60 14.19
N GLU A 55 -15.00 26.27 14.84
CA GLU A 55 -14.18 25.11 14.48
C GLU A 55 -14.84 23.80 14.91
N GLN A 56 -15.51 23.80 16.06
CA GLN A 56 -16.28 22.66 16.54
C GLN A 56 -17.47 22.36 15.61
N ASP A 57 -18.18 23.39 15.14
CA ASP A 57 -19.26 23.24 14.16
C ASP A 57 -18.76 22.60 12.86
N LYS A 58 -17.59 23.03 12.36
CA LYS A 58 -16.97 22.42 11.17
C LYS A 58 -16.57 20.96 11.39
N ILE A 59 -16.13 20.59 12.59
CA ILE A 59 -15.82 19.19 12.94
C ILE A 59 -17.10 18.37 12.97
N ALA A 60 -18.18 18.91 13.52
CA ALA A 60 -19.48 18.25 13.59
C ALA A 60 -20.12 18.02 12.19
N GLU A 61 -19.86 18.91 11.24
CA GLU A 61 -20.29 18.78 9.84
C GLU A 61 -19.42 17.83 8.99
N ALA A 62 -18.21 17.49 9.46
CA ALA A 62 -17.27 16.64 8.74
C ALA A 62 -17.54 15.14 8.94
N GLU A 63 -16.89 14.31 8.12
CA GLU A 63 -16.90 12.86 8.31
C GLU A 63 -16.37 12.49 9.71
N PRO A 64 -17.05 11.58 10.44
CA PRO A 64 -16.69 11.27 11.82
C PRO A 64 -15.28 10.68 11.91
N THR A 65 -14.55 11.12 12.93
CA THR A 65 -13.24 10.59 13.28
C THR A 65 -13.16 10.38 14.79
N TYR A 66 -12.20 9.57 15.24
CA TYR A 66 -12.20 9.06 16.60
C TYR A 66 -10.90 9.37 17.35
N LYS A 67 -10.99 9.33 18.69
CA LYS A 67 -9.90 9.55 19.64
C LYS A 67 -9.97 8.54 20.78
N TRP A 68 -8.81 8.16 21.30
CA TRP A 68 -8.67 7.26 22.44
C TRP A 68 -8.89 7.95 23.78
N TRP A 69 -8.55 9.23 23.88
CA TRP A 69 -8.77 10.03 25.09
C TRP A 69 -8.88 11.51 24.72
N ASP A 70 -9.44 12.28 25.65
CA ASP A 70 -9.52 13.75 25.55
C ASP A 70 -8.23 14.37 26.03
N PHE A 71 -7.75 15.42 25.37
CA PHE A 71 -6.61 16.18 25.89
C PHE A 71 -6.81 17.67 25.68
N GLU A 72 -6.34 18.45 26.66
CA GLU A 72 -6.25 19.91 26.58
C GLU A 72 -4.79 20.33 26.77
N ILE A 73 -4.44 21.47 26.19
CA ILE A 73 -3.11 22.06 26.30
C ILE A 73 -3.26 23.45 26.91
N ASP A 74 -2.71 23.62 28.11
CA ASP A 74 -2.61 24.92 28.75
C ASP A 74 -1.71 25.84 27.91
N GLU A 75 -2.24 26.97 27.42
CA GLU A 75 -1.54 27.85 26.48
C GLU A 75 -0.33 28.56 27.09
N GLU A 76 -0.35 28.82 28.40
CA GLU A 76 0.73 29.53 29.09
C GLU A 76 1.90 28.59 29.43
N THR A 77 1.58 27.38 29.86
CA THR A 77 2.57 26.42 30.40
C THR A 77 2.92 25.30 29.43
N GLY A 78 2.11 25.08 28.39
CA GLY A 78 2.21 23.94 27.47
C GLY A 78 1.86 22.60 28.12
N LYS A 79 1.27 22.61 29.34
CA LYS A 79 0.96 21.40 30.08
C LYS A 79 -0.24 20.69 29.47
N HIS A 80 -0.08 19.40 29.19
CA HIS A 80 -1.17 18.55 28.75
C HIS A 80 -1.98 18.04 29.95
N THR A 81 -3.32 18.05 29.83
CA THR A 81 -4.22 17.30 30.70
C THR A 81 -4.98 16.27 29.88
N TYR A 82 -5.35 15.14 30.51
CA TYR A 82 -5.95 14.00 29.82
C TYR A 82 -7.25 13.58 30.51
N GLY A 83 -8.30 13.33 29.73
CA GLY A 83 -9.59 12.85 30.18
C GLY A 83 -9.97 11.52 29.52
N ARG A 84 -10.77 10.71 30.21
CA ARG A 84 -11.36 9.45 29.69
C ARG A 84 -10.36 8.35 29.31
N VAL A 85 -9.12 8.44 29.79
CA VAL A 85 -8.07 7.43 29.52
C VAL A 85 -8.47 6.04 30.06
N ASP A 86 -9.01 5.97 31.28
CA ASP A 86 -9.38 4.68 31.89
C ASP A 86 -10.59 4.04 31.19
N GLU A 87 -11.55 4.83 30.71
CA GLU A 87 -12.66 4.32 29.88
C GLU A 87 -12.14 3.63 28.61
N ALA A 88 -11.17 4.25 27.92
CA ALA A 88 -10.59 3.66 26.71
C ALA A 88 -9.73 2.43 26.99
N VAL A 89 -9.05 2.38 28.14
CA VAL A 89 -8.31 1.19 28.56
C VAL A 89 -9.25 0.05 28.88
N GLU A 90 -10.36 0.29 29.58
CA GLU A 90 -11.36 -0.76 29.86
C GLU A 90 -12.00 -1.27 28.56
N TYR A 91 -12.35 -0.35 27.64
CA TYR A 91 -12.84 -0.72 26.30
C TYR A 91 -11.85 -1.63 25.55
N LEU A 92 -10.55 -1.30 25.57
CA LEU A 92 -9.53 -2.14 24.93
C LEU A 92 -9.32 -3.46 25.69
N ALA A 93 -9.46 -3.49 27.01
CA ALA A 93 -9.41 -4.72 27.78
C ALA A 93 -10.57 -5.66 27.44
N GLU A 94 -11.78 -5.14 27.28
CA GLU A 94 -12.94 -5.89 26.78
C GLU A 94 -12.71 -6.41 25.35
N PHE A 95 -12.19 -5.55 24.47
CA PHE A 95 -11.86 -5.94 23.10
C PHE A 95 -10.83 -7.07 23.07
N VAL A 96 -9.76 -6.98 23.87
CA VAL A 96 -8.72 -8.02 23.97
C VAL A 96 -9.26 -9.32 24.56
N ARG A 97 -10.16 -9.25 25.56
CA ARG A 97 -10.83 -10.43 26.12
C ARG A 97 -11.70 -11.15 25.08
N LYS A 98 -12.32 -10.41 24.17
CA LYS A 98 -13.24 -10.94 23.17
C LYS A 98 -12.54 -11.42 21.89
N GLU A 99 -11.65 -10.60 21.35
CA GLU A 99 -11.06 -10.79 20.02
C GLU A 99 -9.63 -11.33 20.08
N GLY A 100 -9.02 -11.38 21.29
CA GLY A 100 -7.69 -11.93 21.52
C GLY A 100 -7.63 -13.47 21.45
N PRO A 101 -6.47 -14.07 21.78
CA PRO A 101 -5.24 -13.43 22.22
C PRO A 101 -4.53 -12.68 21.07
N PHE A 102 -3.70 -11.70 21.44
CA PHE A 102 -2.82 -10.97 20.52
C PHE A 102 -1.36 -11.21 20.93
N ASP A 103 -0.49 -11.39 19.94
CA ASP A 103 0.94 -11.61 20.13
C ASP A 103 1.75 -10.31 20.12
N GLY A 104 1.16 -9.22 19.61
CA GLY A 104 1.81 -7.92 19.55
C GLY A 104 0.82 -6.76 19.44
N ILE A 105 1.35 -5.56 19.59
CA ILE A 105 0.61 -4.31 19.46
C ILE A 105 1.35 -3.34 18.56
N PHE A 106 0.60 -2.64 17.71
CA PHE A 106 1.08 -1.63 16.78
C PHE A 106 0.25 -0.37 16.99
N GLY A 107 0.88 0.78 17.14
CA GLY A 107 0.15 2.03 17.37
C GLY A 107 0.79 3.21 16.65
N PHE A 108 -0.04 4.15 16.21
CA PHE A 108 0.39 5.41 15.62
C PHE A 108 -0.10 6.59 16.46
N SER A 109 0.77 7.57 16.73
CA SER A 109 0.42 8.80 17.45
C SER A 109 -0.27 8.49 18.80
N GLN A 110 -1.50 8.96 19.00
CA GLN A 110 -2.34 8.64 20.16
C GLN A 110 -2.43 7.12 20.42
N GLY A 111 -2.67 6.31 19.39
CA GLY A 111 -2.68 4.85 19.50
C GLY A 111 -1.32 4.24 19.88
N GLY A 112 -0.21 4.88 19.50
CA GLY A 112 1.14 4.48 19.91
C GLY A 112 1.39 4.69 21.40
N MET A 113 0.92 5.80 21.96
CA MET A 113 1.04 6.02 23.41
C MET A 113 0.09 5.11 24.20
N MET A 114 -1.12 4.84 23.67
CA MET A 114 -2.03 3.84 24.27
C MET A 114 -1.39 2.44 24.27
N ALA A 115 -0.73 2.06 23.17
CA ALA A 115 -0.04 0.78 23.10
C ALA A 115 1.04 0.65 24.20
N ASN A 116 1.84 1.70 24.40
CA ASN A 116 2.79 1.75 25.50
C ASN A 116 2.11 1.64 26.88
N LEU A 117 1.03 2.40 27.09
CA LEU A 117 0.29 2.37 28.36
C LEU A 117 -0.22 0.95 28.68
N LEU A 118 -0.79 0.25 27.69
CA LEU A 118 -1.27 -1.12 27.85
C LEU A 118 -0.12 -2.09 28.15
N LEU A 119 1.02 -1.97 27.46
CA LEU A 119 2.20 -2.79 27.73
C LEU A 119 2.74 -2.56 29.14
N GLN A 120 2.79 -1.31 29.61
CA GLN A 120 3.20 -1.01 30.98
C GLN A 120 2.21 -1.59 32.01
N ARG A 121 0.91 -1.54 31.73
CA ARG A 121 -0.13 -2.18 32.58
C ARG A 121 -0.10 -3.71 32.53
N GLN A 122 0.35 -4.33 31.44
CA GLN A 122 0.45 -5.79 31.31
C GLN A 122 1.44 -6.42 32.29
N TYR A 123 2.55 -5.75 32.60
CA TYR A 123 3.59 -6.27 33.51
C TYR A 123 3.28 -6.06 34.99
N LEU A 124 2.20 -5.34 35.31
CA LEU A 124 1.90 -4.89 36.67
C LEU A 124 0.46 -5.30 37.01
N GLY A 125 0.28 -6.25 37.93
CA GLY A 125 -1.02 -6.53 38.55
C GLY A 125 -1.49 -5.34 39.41
N ASP A 126 -1.83 -4.25 38.72
CA ASP A 126 -1.72 -2.82 39.06
C ASP A 126 -2.15 -2.43 40.48
N PRO A 127 -1.36 -1.58 41.17
CA PRO A 127 -1.94 -0.32 41.59
C PRO A 127 -0.95 0.85 41.47
N VAL A 128 -1.11 1.64 40.41
CA VAL A 128 -0.57 2.99 40.19
C VAL A 128 0.96 3.05 40.01
N TYR A 129 1.44 2.62 38.83
CA TYR A 129 2.73 2.99 38.21
C TYR A 129 4.00 2.91 39.08
N LYS A 130 4.64 1.72 39.14
CA LYS A 130 6.06 1.64 39.52
C LYS A 130 6.94 1.99 38.32
N THR A 131 7.53 3.17 38.33
CA THR A 131 8.23 3.81 37.19
C THR A 131 9.62 3.24 36.86
N GLU A 132 10.14 2.29 37.64
CA GLU A 132 11.51 1.79 37.47
C GLU A 132 11.61 0.55 36.57
N GLN A 133 10.51 -0.19 36.35
CA GLN A 133 10.55 -1.40 35.54
C GLN A 133 10.31 -1.07 34.06
N LYS A 134 11.34 -1.33 33.24
CA LYS A 134 11.26 -1.20 31.79
C LYS A 134 10.41 -2.31 31.17
N VAL A 135 9.76 -1.98 30.06
CA VAL A 135 8.99 -2.93 29.23
C VAL A 135 9.95 -3.91 28.58
N ASP A 136 9.72 -5.21 28.84
CA ASP A 136 10.56 -6.30 28.35
C ASP A 136 9.96 -7.00 27.11
N VAL A 137 9.31 -6.23 26.25
CA VAL A 137 8.84 -6.66 24.93
C VAL A 137 9.74 -6.05 23.86
N PRO A 138 10.24 -6.84 22.89
CA PRO A 138 10.95 -6.31 21.74
C PRO A 138 10.13 -5.24 21.03
N SER A 139 10.70 -4.05 20.83
CA SER A 139 9.99 -2.91 20.27
C SER A 139 10.74 -2.30 19.09
N ILE A 140 9.97 -1.74 18.15
CA ILE A 140 10.46 -0.93 17.05
C ILE A 140 9.76 0.42 17.12
N HIS A 141 10.54 1.50 17.13
CA HIS A 141 10.05 2.87 17.20
C HIS A 141 10.41 3.60 15.92
N PHE A 142 9.42 4.22 15.28
CA PHE A 142 9.62 5.07 14.11
C PHE A 142 9.41 6.54 14.52
N MET A 143 10.35 7.41 14.17
CA MET A 143 10.29 8.84 14.51
C MET A 143 10.63 9.72 13.31
N GLY A 144 9.91 10.82 13.14
CA GLY A 144 10.16 11.80 12.09
C GLY A 144 11.13 12.89 12.54
N LYS A 145 12.15 13.23 11.74
CA LYS A 145 13.11 14.31 12.05
C LYS A 145 12.45 15.69 12.10
N THR A 146 11.42 15.90 11.30
CA THR A 146 10.69 17.18 11.18
C THR A 146 9.34 17.14 11.90
N GLU A 147 9.17 16.20 12.81
CA GLU A 147 7.99 16.00 13.62
C GLU A 147 7.74 17.19 14.56
N ALA A 148 6.59 17.86 14.37
CA ALA A 148 6.20 19.05 15.15
C ALA A 148 5.19 18.72 16.27
N ILE A 149 4.54 17.55 16.23
CA ILE A 149 3.46 17.20 17.18
C ILE A 149 4.04 16.43 18.36
N VAL A 150 4.87 15.43 18.10
CA VAL A 150 5.54 14.61 19.13
C VAL A 150 7.04 14.75 18.99
N SER A 151 7.65 15.70 19.70
CA SER A 151 9.08 16.00 19.55
C SER A 151 9.97 14.75 19.66
N MET A 152 11.11 14.77 18.95
CA MET A 152 12.12 13.70 19.02
C MET A 152 12.54 13.40 20.46
N GLU A 153 12.63 14.41 21.32
CA GLU A 153 12.93 14.22 22.75
C GLU A 153 11.86 13.38 23.46
N ARG A 154 10.57 13.64 23.20
CA ARG A 154 9.46 12.85 23.76
C ARG A 154 9.49 11.42 23.24
N GLY A 155 9.76 11.24 21.95
CA GLY A 155 9.95 9.91 21.35
C GLY A 155 11.11 9.14 21.99
N GLN A 156 12.24 9.80 22.23
CA GLN A 156 13.41 9.17 22.86
C GLN A 156 13.13 8.78 24.32
N LYS A 157 12.43 9.62 25.09
CA LYS A 157 11.99 9.27 26.46
C LYS A 157 11.09 8.03 26.48
N LEU A 158 10.24 7.85 25.48
CA LEU A 158 9.43 6.64 25.32
C LEU A 158 10.31 5.41 25.07
N VAL A 159 11.32 5.51 24.19
CA VAL A 159 12.26 4.42 23.90
C VAL A 159 13.00 3.97 25.16
N GLU A 160 13.39 4.91 26.02
CA GLU A 160 14.11 4.62 27.26
C GLU A 160 13.32 3.72 28.24
N LEU A 161 11.99 3.65 28.09
CA LEU A 161 11.12 2.77 28.86
C LEU A 161 11.22 1.29 28.45
N TYR A 162 11.92 0.95 27.37
CA TYR A 162 12.04 -0.42 26.86
C TYR A 162 13.44 -0.98 27.09
N ASN A 163 13.55 -2.29 27.39
CA ASN A 163 14.85 -2.98 27.45
C ASN A 163 15.42 -3.26 26.06
N ASN A 164 14.54 -3.62 25.12
CA ASN A 164 14.90 -4.14 23.81
C ASN A 164 14.23 -3.32 22.71
N SER A 165 14.82 -2.18 22.36
CA SER A 165 14.26 -1.26 21.36
C SER A 165 15.15 -1.12 20.13
N LYS A 166 14.55 -1.10 18.95
CA LYS A 166 15.15 -0.58 17.72
C LYS A 166 14.50 0.74 17.36
N VAL A 167 15.29 1.73 16.97
CA VAL A 167 14.81 3.06 16.59
C VAL A 167 15.14 3.33 15.13
N PHE A 168 14.14 3.77 14.37
CA PHE A 168 14.28 4.22 12.99
C PHE A 168 13.83 5.66 12.88
N VAL A 169 14.68 6.50 12.30
CA VAL A 169 14.43 7.93 12.17
C VAL A 169 14.31 8.30 10.69
N HIS A 170 13.14 8.76 10.26
CA HIS A 170 12.86 9.15 8.88
C HIS A 170 12.86 10.67 8.71
N PRO A 171 13.14 11.22 7.51
CA PRO A 171 13.31 12.67 7.32
C PRO A 171 12.01 13.49 7.48
N GLY A 172 10.85 12.84 7.42
CA GLY A 172 9.54 13.47 7.45
C GLY A 172 9.02 13.89 8.83
N GLY A 173 7.76 14.36 8.86
CA GLY A 173 7.01 14.76 10.06
C GLY A 173 6.05 13.68 10.57
N HIS A 174 4.84 14.05 11.01
CA HIS A 174 3.89 13.17 11.70
C HIS A 174 3.15 12.17 10.81
N PHE A 175 3.86 11.17 10.29
CA PHE A 175 3.26 10.13 9.46
C PHE A 175 3.99 8.79 9.57
N ILE A 176 3.34 7.72 9.10
CA ILE A 176 3.95 6.39 9.00
C ILE A 176 4.78 6.37 7.71
N PRO A 177 6.10 6.16 7.78
CA PRO A 177 6.95 6.20 6.59
C PRO A 177 6.51 5.15 5.58
N THR A 178 6.46 5.53 4.30
CA THR A 178 6.18 4.58 3.22
C THR A 178 7.47 3.90 2.79
N ASN A 179 7.37 3.00 1.80
CA ASN A 179 8.54 2.32 1.24
C ASN A 179 9.62 3.28 0.73
N LYS A 180 9.33 4.56 0.41
CA LYS A 180 10.36 5.52 0.02
C LYS A 180 11.05 6.13 1.25
N GLU A 181 10.30 6.64 2.22
CA GLU A 181 10.88 7.30 3.39
C GLU A 181 11.52 6.32 4.38
N ALA A 182 10.98 5.09 4.49
CA ALA A 182 11.59 4.02 5.27
C ALA A 182 12.92 3.58 4.64
N LYS A 183 12.96 3.52 3.31
CA LYS A 183 14.17 3.30 2.53
C LYS A 183 15.19 4.40 2.76
N ASP A 184 14.80 5.67 2.62
CA ASP A 184 15.67 6.81 2.89
C ASP A 184 16.21 6.81 4.34
N ALA A 185 15.38 6.41 5.32
CA ALA A 185 15.75 6.26 6.73
C ALA A 185 16.71 5.09 7.01
N LEU A 186 16.59 4.00 6.25
CA LEU A 186 17.45 2.82 6.29
C LEU A 186 18.72 2.97 5.43
N GLY A 187 18.89 4.09 4.72
CA GLY A 187 19.97 4.30 3.75
C GLY A 187 19.76 3.57 2.41
N GLU A 188 18.57 3.03 2.19
CA GLU A 188 18.12 2.38 0.96
C GLU A 188 17.36 3.36 0.04
N THR A 189 17.72 4.64 -0.03
CA THR A 189 17.07 5.59 -0.95
C THR A 189 16.94 4.94 -2.34
N GLY A 190 15.80 5.15 -3.00
CA GLY A 190 15.52 4.58 -4.33
C GLY A 190 16.56 4.87 -5.41
N GLU A 191 17.56 5.69 -5.13
CA GLU A 191 18.76 5.92 -5.95
C GLU A 191 19.70 4.69 -5.98
N ASN A 192 19.61 3.79 -4.99
CA ASN A 192 20.34 2.50 -4.95
C ASN A 192 19.44 1.28 -5.19
N VAL A 193 18.16 1.46 -5.54
CA VAL A 193 17.35 0.34 -6.03
C VAL A 193 17.69 0.17 -7.50
N SER A 194 18.32 -0.96 -7.83
CA SER A 194 18.52 -1.34 -9.22
C SER A 194 17.16 -1.28 -9.94
N GLN A 195 17.04 -0.40 -10.94
CA GLN A 195 15.86 -0.41 -11.80
C GLN A 195 15.81 -1.77 -12.47
N LEU A 196 14.80 -2.56 -12.11
CA LEU A 196 14.58 -3.85 -12.71
C LEU A 196 13.82 -3.65 -14.01
N LYS A 197 14.18 -4.48 -14.99
CA LYS A 197 13.55 -4.55 -16.29
C LYS A 197 13.08 -5.98 -16.51
N TRP A 198 11.95 -6.14 -17.18
CA TRP A 198 11.44 -7.44 -17.59
C TRP A 198 12.38 -8.09 -18.61
N CYS A 199 12.88 -7.31 -19.56
CA CYS A 199 13.86 -7.76 -20.54
C CYS A 199 14.82 -6.63 -20.90
N ASN A 200 15.95 -6.99 -21.47
CA ASN A 200 16.85 -6.02 -22.08
C ASN A 200 16.26 -5.53 -23.40
N PHE A 201 16.50 -4.26 -23.72
CA PHE A 201 16.27 -3.68 -25.03
C PHE A 201 17.58 -3.08 -25.52
N THR A 202 17.99 -3.44 -26.73
CA THR A 202 19.19 -2.89 -27.38
C THR A 202 18.76 -2.37 -28.73
N ARG A 203 19.19 -1.16 -29.09
CA ARG A 203 18.96 -0.65 -30.43
C ARG A 203 20.05 -1.19 -31.34
N ASP A 204 19.66 -1.88 -32.39
CA ASP A 204 20.52 -2.28 -33.49
C ASP A 204 20.92 -1.01 -34.28
N GLU A 205 22.22 -0.75 -34.38
CA GLU A 205 22.72 0.51 -34.97
C GLU A 205 22.56 0.55 -36.49
N GLU A 206 22.51 -0.60 -37.16
CA GLU A 206 22.42 -0.69 -38.62
C GLU A 206 20.97 -0.53 -39.10
N THR A 207 20.04 -1.23 -38.44
CA THR A 207 18.62 -1.27 -38.81
C THR A 207 17.78 -0.24 -38.03
N GLY A 208 18.31 0.27 -36.92
CA GLY A 208 17.58 1.12 -35.99
C GLY A 208 16.52 0.38 -35.15
N GLN A 209 16.39 -0.94 -35.32
CA GLN A 209 15.38 -1.76 -34.63
C GLN A 209 15.74 -2.00 -33.16
N TYR A 210 14.74 -2.21 -32.32
CA TYR A 210 14.95 -2.61 -30.92
C TYR A 210 14.89 -4.13 -30.79
N LEU A 211 16.00 -4.74 -30.38
CA LEU A 211 16.14 -6.17 -30.11
C LEU A 211 16.04 -6.46 -28.62
N LEU A 212 15.37 -7.55 -28.27
CA LEU A 212 15.12 -7.98 -26.91
C LEU A 212 15.98 -9.18 -26.53
N SER A 213 16.57 -9.12 -25.34
CA SER A 213 17.18 -10.30 -24.70
C SER A 213 16.65 -10.53 -23.30
N ARG A 214 16.77 -11.76 -22.84
CA ARG A 214 16.26 -12.26 -21.56
C ARG A 214 14.74 -12.38 -21.43
N VAL A 215 14.03 -12.45 -22.57
CA VAL A 215 12.57 -12.57 -22.60
C VAL A 215 12.10 -13.90 -22.02
N GLU A 216 12.73 -15.02 -22.40
CA GLU A 216 12.35 -16.34 -21.91
C GLU A 216 12.55 -16.48 -20.40
N GLU A 217 13.64 -15.96 -19.82
CA GLU A 217 13.82 -15.97 -18.36
C GLU A 217 12.71 -15.20 -17.64
N ALA A 218 12.24 -14.09 -18.22
CA ALA A 218 11.17 -13.30 -17.63
C ALA A 218 9.80 -13.99 -17.75
N ILE A 219 9.50 -14.61 -18.90
CA ILE A 219 8.29 -15.41 -19.07
C ILE A 219 8.31 -16.59 -18.08
N GLU A 220 9.42 -17.30 -17.96
CA GLU A 220 9.59 -18.42 -17.02
C GLU A 220 9.46 -17.97 -15.56
N TYR A 221 10.00 -16.81 -15.20
CA TYR A 221 9.80 -16.21 -13.89
C TYR A 221 8.32 -15.97 -13.60
N VAL A 222 7.58 -15.38 -14.56
CA VAL A 222 6.14 -15.14 -14.40
C VAL A 222 5.36 -16.46 -14.34
N ALA A 223 5.72 -17.46 -15.14
CA ALA A 223 5.10 -18.79 -15.09
C ALA A 223 5.24 -19.43 -13.70
N ASN A 224 6.44 -19.40 -13.12
CA ASN A 224 6.69 -19.90 -11.77
C ASN A 224 5.92 -19.12 -10.70
N PHE A 225 5.82 -17.80 -10.86
CA PHE A 225 5.04 -16.95 -9.97
C PHE A 225 3.54 -17.28 -10.04
N VAL A 226 2.98 -17.40 -11.25
CA VAL A 226 1.57 -17.76 -11.48
C VAL A 226 1.26 -19.13 -10.88
N LYS A 227 2.14 -20.11 -11.07
CA LYS A 227 1.99 -21.45 -10.49
C LYS A 227 1.97 -21.42 -8.96
N LYS A 228 2.74 -20.52 -8.34
CA LYS A 228 2.89 -20.44 -6.88
C LYS A 228 1.80 -19.62 -6.21
N GLU A 229 1.44 -18.48 -6.78
CA GLU A 229 0.60 -17.45 -6.14
C GLU A 229 -0.78 -17.31 -6.78
N GLY A 230 -1.03 -18.03 -7.89
CA GLY A 230 -2.31 -18.04 -8.56
C GLY A 230 -3.40 -18.83 -7.82
N PRO A 231 -4.59 -18.98 -8.43
CA PRO A 231 -4.93 -18.55 -9.79
C PRO A 231 -5.06 -17.02 -9.95
N PHE A 232 -4.80 -16.54 -11.17
CA PHE A 232 -4.99 -15.14 -11.57
C PHE A 232 -5.95 -15.08 -12.76
N ASP A 233 -7.04 -14.33 -12.64
CA ASP A 233 -8.05 -14.24 -13.71
C ASP A 233 -7.59 -13.37 -14.89
N GLY A 234 -6.67 -12.42 -14.68
CA GLY A 234 -6.22 -11.54 -15.75
C GLY A 234 -4.84 -10.95 -15.51
N ILE A 235 -4.30 -10.33 -16.55
CA ILE A 235 -2.98 -9.71 -16.55
C ILE A 235 -3.09 -8.20 -16.83
N PHE A 236 -2.42 -7.40 -16.00
CA PHE A 236 -2.36 -5.95 -16.15
C PHE A 236 -0.90 -5.54 -16.31
N GLY A 237 -0.59 -4.73 -17.33
CA GLY A 237 0.77 -4.24 -17.55
C GLY A 237 0.83 -2.77 -17.93
N PHE A 238 1.82 -2.07 -17.37
CA PHE A 238 2.18 -0.70 -17.70
C PHE A 238 3.53 -0.67 -18.42
N SER A 239 3.67 0.14 -19.47
CA SER A 239 4.95 0.33 -20.17
C SER A 239 5.56 -1.00 -20.62
N GLN A 240 6.84 -1.24 -20.33
CA GLN A 240 7.50 -2.52 -20.62
C GLN A 240 6.76 -3.74 -20.03
N GLY A 241 6.09 -3.59 -18.89
CA GLY A 241 5.27 -4.66 -18.30
C GLY A 241 4.03 -4.99 -19.13
N GLY A 242 3.45 -4.01 -19.83
CA GLY A 242 2.36 -4.26 -20.77
C GLY A 242 2.84 -4.97 -22.04
N SER A 243 4.00 -4.59 -22.57
CA SER A 243 4.61 -5.34 -23.68
C SER A 243 4.98 -6.77 -23.28
N MET A 244 5.47 -7.00 -22.07
CA MET A 244 5.72 -8.34 -21.51
C MET A 244 4.40 -9.14 -21.35
N ALA A 245 3.36 -8.51 -20.84
CA ALA A 245 2.02 -9.13 -20.74
C ALA A 245 1.49 -9.56 -22.12
N SER A 246 1.74 -8.76 -23.16
CA SER A 246 1.38 -9.14 -24.54
C SER A 246 2.13 -10.38 -25.02
N MET A 247 3.44 -10.48 -24.76
CA MET A 247 4.23 -11.66 -25.14
C MET A 247 3.78 -12.91 -24.38
N ILE A 248 3.43 -12.77 -23.11
CA ILE A 248 2.86 -13.85 -22.29
C ILE A 248 1.53 -14.35 -22.87
N LEU A 249 0.64 -13.43 -23.26
CA LEU A 249 -0.64 -13.81 -23.88
C LEU A 249 -0.43 -14.44 -25.27
N GLN A 250 0.55 -13.97 -26.04
CA GLN A 250 0.91 -14.62 -27.30
C GLN A 250 1.42 -16.05 -27.07
N ARG A 251 2.24 -16.30 -26.03
CA ARG A 251 2.64 -17.66 -25.62
C ARG A 251 1.44 -18.50 -25.19
N GLN A 252 0.49 -17.88 -24.48
CA GLN A 252 -0.74 -18.54 -24.02
C GLN A 252 -1.57 -19.09 -25.19
N VAL A 253 -1.74 -18.30 -26.26
CA VAL A 253 -2.55 -18.73 -27.41
C VAL A 253 -1.77 -19.56 -28.44
N SER A 254 -0.44 -19.48 -28.42
CA SER A 254 0.41 -20.19 -29.42
C SER A 254 0.82 -21.60 -29.01
N THR A 255 0.58 -22.00 -27.75
CA THR A 255 1.02 -23.32 -27.24
C THR A 255 -0.11 -24.03 -26.51
N SER A 256 -0.29 -25.33 -26.77
CA SER A 256 -1.30 -26.15 -26.09
C SER A 256 -0.98 -26.44 -24.62
N GLU A 257 0.29 -26.29 -24.21
CA GLU A 257 0.78 -26.55 -22.84
C GLU A 257 1.24 -25.25 -22.15
N SER A 258 0.54 -24.15 -22.39
CA SER A 258 0.83 -22.88 -21.74
C SER A 258 0.65 -22.97 -20.21
N PRO A 259 1.60 -22.49 -19.40
CA PRO A 259 1.43 -22.36 -17.95
C PRO A 259 0.49 -21.21 -17.56
N PHE A 260 0.03 -20.43 -18.54
CA PHE A 260 -0.85 -19.27 -18.37
C PHE A 260 -2.26 -19.59 -18.86
N ALA A 261 -3.26 -19.09 -18.13
CA ALA A 261 -4.68 -19.21 -18.45
C ALA A 261 -5.43 -17.91 -18.08
N PHE A 262 -4.87 -16.76 -18.44
CA PHE A 262 -5.49 -15.46 -18.20
C PHE A 262 -6.75 -15.28 -19.05
N ARG A 263 -7.83 -14.83 -18.43
CA ARG A 263 -9.17 -14.62 -19.01
C ARG A 263 -9.39 -13.20 -19.53
N PHE A 264 -8.57 -12.24 -19.08
CA PHE A 264 -8.60 -10.87 -19.59
C PHE A 264 -7.23 -10.20 -19.48
N SER A 265 -7.07 -9.08 -20.18
CA SER A 265 -5.84 -8.30 -20.19
C SER A 265 -6.09 -6.80 -20.17
N ILE A 266 -5.18 -6.04 -19.54
CA ILE A 266 -5.22 -4.58 -19.53
C ILE A 266 -3.82 -4.02 -19.78
N PHE A 267 -3.73 -3.12 -20.75
CA PHE A 267 -2.50 -2.48 -21.19
C PHE A 267 -2.59 -0.98 -20.96
N VAL A 268 -1.59 -0.40 -20.32
CA VAL A 268 -1.51 1.05 -20.10
C VAL A 268 -0.17 1.57 -20.57
N SER A 269 -0.16 2.54 -21.50
CA SER A 269 1.09 3.07 -22.10
C SER A 269 2.03 1.96 -22.58
N ALA A 270 1.50 0.91 -23.21
CA ALA A 270 2.26 -0.25 -23.65
C ALA A 270 2.23 -0.37 -25.16
N GLY A 271 3.34 -0.81 -25.76
CA GLY A 271 3.50 -0.85 -27.20
C GLY A 271 3.80 -2.25 -27.73
N ALA A 272 3.52 -2.45 -29.02
CA ALA A 272 3.88 -3.68 -29.71
C ALA A 272 5.40 -3.88 -29.69
N ILE A 273 5.80 -5.16 -29.69
CA ILE A 273 7.19 -5.57 -29.82
C ILE A 273 7.53 -5.64 -31.29
N GLY A 274 8.56 -4.90 -31.71
CA GLY A 274 9.06 -4.89 -33.08
C GLY A 274 10.25 -5.82 -33.33
N ASP A 275 10.72 -6.55 -32.32
CA ASP A 275 11.78 -7.55 -32.49
C ASP A 275 11.21 -8.75 -33.28
N PRO A 276 11.73 -9.05 -34.49
CA PRO A 276 11.20 -10.11 -35.34
C PRO A 276 11.15 -11.49 -34.68
N LYS A 277 12.00 -11.74 -33.66
CA LYS A 277 12.00 -12.99 -32.92
C LYS A 277 10.73 -13.22 -32.11
N TYR A 278 10.07 -12.15 -31.67
CA TYR A 278 8.90 -12.20 -30.78
C TYR A 278 7.62 -11.65 -31.42
N MET A 279 7.68 -11.23 -32.68
CA MET A 279 6.48 -10.88 -33.43
C MET A 279 5.64 -12.13 -33.72
N SER A 280 4.32 -11.97 -33.71
CA SER A 280 3.38 -13.01 -34.07
C SER A 280 2.15 -12.39 -34.72
N ASP A 281 1.70 -13.02 -35.80
CA ASP A 281 0.46 -12.65 -36.51
C ASP A 281 -0.78 -13.32 -35.91
N VAL A 282 -0.61 -14.22 -34.94
CA VAL A 282 -1.72 -14.86 -34.24
C VAL A 282 -2.44 -13.79 -33.41
N LYS A 283 -3.75 -13.67 -33.61
CA LYS A 283 -4.59 -12.79 -32.80
C LYS A 283 -4.89 -13.45 -31.46
N VAL A 284 -4.79 -12.66 -30.41
CA VAL A 284 -5.17 -13.07 -29.05
C VAL A 284 -6.67 -12.88 -28.89
N ASP A 285 -7.41 -13.98 -28.74
CA ASP A 285 -8.85 -13.97 -28.45
C ASP A 285 -9.09 -13.99 -26.92
N VAL A 286 -8.65 -12.91 -26.28
CA VAL A 286 -8.84 -12.65 -24.86
C VAL A 286 -9.35 -11.21 -24.73
N PRO A 287 -10.43 -10.95 -23.96
CA PRO A 287 -10.89 -9.60 -23.67
C PRO A 287 -9.74 -8.69 -23.23
N SER A 288 -9.60 -7.53 -23.90
CA SER A 288 -8.51 -6.60 -23.62
C SER A 288 -8.98 -5.15 -23.53
N LEU A 289 -8.39 -4.40 -22.60
CA LEU A 289 -8.54 -2.95 -22.48
C LEU A 289 -7.19 -2.28 -22.68
N HIS A 290 -7.12 -1.33 -23.61
CA HIS A 290 -5.93 -0.57 -23.96
C HIS A 290 -6.13 0.89 -23.59
N ILE A 291 -5.37 1.37 -22.62
CA ILE A 291 -5.36 2.76 -22.16
C ILE A 291 -4.15 3.45 -22.79
N ILE A 292 -4.40 4.41 -23.68
CA ILE A 292 -3.38 5.02 -24.54
C ILE A 292 -3.33 6.52 -24.30
N GLY A 293 -2.13 7.04 -24.02
CA GLY A 293 -1.88 8.46 -23.84
C GLY A 293 -1.56 9.14 -25.17
N GLU A 294 -2.30 10.19 -25.53
CA GLU A 294 -2.12 10.94 -26.78
C GLU A 294 -0.78 11.68 -26.84
N THR A 295 -0.20 12.00 -25.68
CA THR A 295 1.06 12.75 -25.57
C THR A 295 2.19 11.89 -24.97
N ASP A 296 2.08 10.55 -25.08
CA ASP A 296 3.10 9.62 -24.58
C ASP A 296 4.37 9.68 -25.45
N ALA A 297 5.44 10.25 -24.88
CA ALA A 297 6.73 10.40 -25.53
C ALA A 297 7.67 9.19 -25.34
N VAL A 298 7.28 8.19 -24.55
CA VAL A 298 8.09 7.00 -24.25
C VAL A 298 7.62 5.82 -25.09
N VAL A 299 6.30 5.62 -25.14
CA VAL A 299 5.65 4.66 -26.01
C VAL A 299 4.69 5.44 -26.87
N ASP A 300 5.09 5.70 -28.11
CA ASP A 300 4.28 6.45 -29.04
C ASP A 300 2.91 5.78 -29.27
N THR A 301 1.93 6.60 -29.64
CA THR A 301 0.55 6.19 -29.88
C THR A 301 0.46 5.10 -30.96
N GLU A 302 1.30 5.17 -32.00
CA GLU A 302 1.30 4.19 -33.10
C GLU A 302 1.66 2.79 -32.61
N ARG A 303 2.69 2.66 -31.78
CA ARG A 303 3.08 1.39 -31.16
C ARG A 303 2.01 0.85 -30.22
N SER A 304 1.30 1.72 -29.52
CA SER A 304 0.19 1.33 -28.64
C SER A 304 -1.02 0.83 -29.46
N LEU A 305 -1.30 1.47 -30.59
CA LEU A 305 -2.34 1.03 -31.53
C LEU A 305 -1.94 -0.29 -32.21
N ALA A 306 -0.68 -0.46 -32.62
CA ALA A 306 -0.19 -1.72 -33.15
C ALA A 306 -0.34 -2.88 -32.14
N LEU A 307 -0.17 -2.61 -30.84
CA LEU A 307 -0.42 -3.60 -29.79
C LEU A 307 -1.91 -3.98 -29.72
N LYS A 308 -2.82 -2.99 -29.77
CA LYS A 308 -4.26 -3.25 -29.78
C LYS A 308 -4.63 -4.19 -30.93
N ASP A 309 -4.02 -3.99 -32.09
CA ASP A 309 -4.37 -4.73 -33.29
C ASP A 309 -4.00 -6.21 -33.17
N LEU A 310 -3.18 -6.63 -32.20
CA LEU A 310 -2.91 -8.05 -31.91
C LEU A 310 -4.10 -8.78 -31.28
N PHE A 311 -5.17 -8.09 -30.88
CA PHE A 311 -6.33 -8.68 -30.19
C PHE A 311 -7.56 -8.74 -31.11
N VAL A 312 -8.41 -9.75 -30.91
CA VAL A 312 -9.61 -9.95 -31.74
C VAL A 312 -10.66 -8.85 -31.53
N ASN A 313 -10.94 -8.50 -30.27
CA ASN A 313 -11.93 -7.49 -29.91
C ASN A 313 -11.42 -6.56 -28.79
N PRO A 314 -10.41 -5.71 -29.07
CA PRO A 314 -9.84 -4.81 -28.07
C PRO A 314 -10.75 -3.63 -27.78
N LYS A 315 -10.86 -3.25 -26.51
CA LYS A 315 -11.38 -1.94 -26.12
C LYS A 315 -10.25 -0.94 -25.98
N VAL A 316 -10.50 0.29 -26.40
CA VAL A 316 -9.53 1.37 -26.33
C VAL A 316 -10.11 2.54 -25.57
N PHE A 317 -9.31 3.11 -24.69
CA PHE A 317 -9.57 4.40 -24.07
C PHE A 317 -8.37 5.31 -24.30
N MET A 318 -8.58 6.39 -25.05
CA MET A 318 -7.59 7.44 -25.27
C MET A 318 -7.68 8.46 -24.14
N HIS A 319 -6.54 8.97 -23.67
CA HIS A 319 -6.49 10.09 -22.73
C HIS A 319 -5.46 11.14 -23.18
N PRO A 320 -5.65 12.43 -22.84
CA PRO A 320 -4.79 13.51 -23.32
C PRO A 320 -3.38 13.52 -22.69
N GLY A 321 -3.09 12.60 -21.79
CA GLY A 321 -1.85 12.55 -21.01
C GLY A 321 -0.71 11.80 -21.70
N GLY A 322 0.46 11.85 -21.08
CA GLY A 322 1.65 11.09 -21.49
C GLY A 322 1.81 9.74 -20.79
N HIS A 323 3.05 9.37 -20.48
CA HIS A 323 3.44 8.03 -20.00
C HIS A 323 3.12 7.78 -18.52
N TYR A 324 1.85 7.54 -18.19
CA TYR A 324 1.41 7.23 -16.81
C TYR A 324 0.10 6.45 -16.79
N ILE A 325 -0.23 5.85 -15.64
CA ILE A 325 -1.55 5.23 -15.42
C ILE A 325 -2.54 6.32 -15.00
N PRO A 326 -3.56 6.64 -15.82
CA PRO A 326 -4.44 7.76 -15.50
C PRO A 326 -5.42 7.42 -14.37
N THR A 327 -5.64 8.38 -13.47
CA THR A 327 -6.45 8.21 -12.25
C THR A 327 -7.69 9.10 -12.21
N ASN A 328 -7.95 9.81 -13.31
CA ASN A 328 -9.14 10.66 -13.48
C ASN A 328 -10.41 9.80 -13.63
N LYS A 329 -11.57 10.47 -13.58
CA LYS A 329 -12.88 9.82 -13.57
C LYS A 329 -13.09 8.96 -14.83
N GLU A 330 -12.77 9.50 -16.00
CA GLU A 330 -13.05 8.89 -17.30
C GLU A 330 -12.30 7.56 -17.50
N PRO A 331 -10.98 7.46 -17.27
CA PRO A 331 -10.30 6.16 -17.32
C PRO A 331 -10.82 5.19 -16.26
N LYS A 332 -11.13 5.64 -15.03
CA LYS A 332 -11.75 4.80 -14.00
C LYS A 332 -13.10 4.24 -14.45
N ASP A 333 -13.89 5.02 -15.18
CA ASP A 333 -15.16 4.57 -15.74
C ASP A 333 -14.95 3.54 -16.86
N ALA A 334 -13.91 3.70 -17.69
CA ALA A 334 -13.53 2.70 -18.69
C ALA A 334 -13.13 1.36 -18.04
N PHE A 335 -12.34 1.39 -16.95
CA PHE A 335 -12.03 0.19 -16.17
C PHE A 335 -13.30 -0.48 -15.63
N ARG A 336 -14.21 0.30 -15.01
CA ARG A 336 -15.47 -0.22 -14.46
C ARG A 336 -16.36 -0.85 -15.53
N ALA A 337 -16.50 -0.19 -16.68
CA ALA A 337 -17.27 -0.70 -17.80
C ALA A 337 -16.69 -2.03 -18.31
N PHE A 338 -15.36 -2.11 -18.45
CA PHE A 338 -14.68 -3.33 -18.85
C PHE A 338 -14.94 -4.49 -17.88
N PHE A 339 -14.77 -4.27 -16.57
CA PHE A 339 -15.02 -5.31 -15.57
C PHE A 339 -16.49 -5.73 -15.49
N LYS A 340 -17.42 -4.79 -15.66
CA LYS A 340 -18.85 -5.10 -15.69
C LYS A 340 -19.18 -6.06 -16.84
N GLU A 341 -18.65 -5.80 -18.03
CA GLU A 341 -18.87 -6.68 -19.18
C GLU A 341 -18.25 -8.07 -19.00
N LEU A 342 -17.08 -8.18 -18.34
CA LEU A 342 -16.50 -9.48 -17.98
C LEU A 342 -17.43 -10.27 -17.05
N GLN A 343 -18.02 -9.61 -16.06
CA GLN A 343 -18.97 -10.25 -15.14
C GLN A 343 -20.25 -10.70 -15.85
N GLU A 344 -20.74 -9.93 -16.81
CA GLU A 344 -21.93 -10.28 -17.60
C GLU A 344 -21.66 -11.45 -18.55
N ALA A 345 -20.45 -11.56 -19.11
CA ALA A 345 -20.04 -12.68 -19.95
C ALA A 345 -19.88 -13.99 -19.16
N ASP A 346 -19.38 -13.92 -17.92
CA ASP A 346 -19.21 -15.10 -17.05
C ASP A 346 -20.54 -15.65 -16.50
N ALA A 347 -21.61 -14.86 -16.55
CA ALA A 347 -22.94 -15.25 -16.08
C ALA A 347 -23.80 -15.94 -17.15
N GLN A 348 -23.34 -16.01 -18.41
CA GLN A 348 -23.97 -16.70 -19.53
C GLN A 348 -23.29 -18.05 -19.76
#